data_AF-A0A958N489-F1
#
_entry.id   AF-A0A958N489-F1
#
_cell.length_a   1.000
_cell.length_b   1.000
_cell.length_c   1.000
_cell.angle_alpha   90.00
_cell.angle_beta   90.00
_cell.angle_gamma   90.00
#
_symmetry.space_group_name_H-M   'P 1'
#
loop_
_entity.id
_entity.type
_entity.pdbx_description
1 polymer ?
#
loop_
_entity_poly.entity_id
_entity_poly.type
_entity_poly.pdbx_seq_one_letter_code
_entity_poly.pdbx_strand_id
1 'polypeptide(L)'
;MTSLLNLFVFIFLLVNIPAQAKLMSEYTEKTGKLTLLESRKKEFEEARNSKLKAIKHSKDENEQKKLYEEALKDQDELNKVVREYNAIRRELKYKFPKKNDQTMRRYLPMREVSLEEVATQTGIDGILDRVKKKIDKKYKKFTLTEKEKLENPKKKKYEKIENEKIVLEK
;
A
#
# COMPACT_ATOMS: atom_id res chain seq x y z
N MET A 1 -51.97 45.41 3.04
CA MET A 1 -50.54 45.12 2.81
C MET A 1 -50.12 43.68 3.15
N THR A 2 -51.00 42.83 3.72
CA THR A 2 -50.67 41.44 4.11
C THR A 2 -50.72 40.42 2.94
N SER A 3 -51.53 40.68 1.91
CA SER A 3 -51.71 39.75 0.76
C SER A 3 -50.46 39.60 -0.12
N LEU A 4 -49.76 40.70 -0.43
CA LEU A 4 -48.52 40.68 -1.21
C LEU A 4 -47.37 39.97 -0.49
N LEU A 5 -47.28 40.14 0.84
CA LEU A 5 -46.27 39.50 1.67
C LEU A 5 -46.47 37.98 1.70
N ASN A 6 -47.73 37.53 1.83
CA ASN A 6 -48.08 36.11 1.82
C ASN A 6 -47.80 35.45 0.46
N LEU A 7 -48.04 36.16 -0.65
CA LEU A 7 -47.71 35.66 -1.99
C LEU A 7 -46.19 35.51 -2.19
N PHE A 8 -45.40 36.46 -1.68
CA PHE A 8 -43.94 36.42 -1.79
C PHE A 8 -43.34 35.27 -0.97
N VAL A 9 -43.86 35.02 0.24
CA VAL A 9 -43.46 33.87 1.07
C VAL A 9 -43.85 32.55 0.39
N PHE A 10 -45.02 32.47 -0.24
CA PHE A 10 -45.46 31.27 -0.96
C PHE A 10 -44.59 30.96 -2.18
N ILE A 11 -44.25 31.97 -2.98
CA ILE A 11 -43.35 31.82 -4.14
C ILE A 11 -41.94 31.44 -3.67
N PHE A 12 -41.44 32.09 -2.62
CA PHE A 12 -40.12 31.77 -2.07
C PHE A 12 -40.03 30.34 -1.52
N LEU A 13 -41.09 29.85 -0.85
CA LEU A 13 -41.18 28.47 -0.39
C LEU A 13 -41.29 27.48 -1.55
N LEU A 14 -42.15 27.74 -2.56
CA LEU A 14 -42.31 26.89 -3.73
C LEU A 14 -41.03 26.69 -4.54
N VAL A 15 -40.14 27.69 -4.57
CA VAL A 15 -38.87 27.61 -5.31
C VAL A 15 -37.73 27.05 -4.45
N ASN A 16 -37.65 27.37 -3.15
CA ASN A 16 -36.55 26.89 -2.29
C ASN A 16 -36.70 25.42 -1.86
N ILE A 17 -37.92 24.95 -1.58
CA ILE A 17 -38.16 23.56 -1.14
C ILE A 17 -37.63 22.53 -2.16
N PRO A 18 -37.93 22.60 -3.47
CA PRO A 18 -37.46 21.61 -4.43
C PRO A 18 -35.93 21.67 -4.65
N ALA A 19 -35.32 22.86 -4.55
CA ALA A 19 -33.87 23.01 -4.65
C ALA A 19 -33.15 22.33 -3.48
N GLN A 20 -33.66 22.52 -2.26
CA GLN A 20 -33.13 21.84 -1.07
C GLN A 20 -33.35 20.34 -1.12
N ALA A 21 -34.49 19.86 -1.63
CA ALA A 21 -34.77 18.44 -1.81
C ALA A 21 -33.79 17.75 -2.78
N LYS A 22 -33.47 18.39 -3.92
CA LYS A 22 -32.46 17.89 -4.86
C LYS A 22 -31.06 17.84 -4.25
N LEU A 23 -30.68 18.86 -3.49
CA LEU A 23 -29.38 18.90 -2.80
C LEU A 23 -29.27 17.77 -1.76
N MET A 24 -30.38 17.49 -1.07
CA MET A 24 -30.49 16.41 -0.10
C MET A 24 -30.39 15.03 -0.74
N SER A 25 -31.07 14.81 -1.88
CA SER A 25 -31.00 13.54 -2.58
C SER A 25 -29.58 13.26 -3.09
N GLU A 26 -28.92 14.24 -3.74
CA GLU A 26 -27.54 14.11 -4.22
C GLU A 26 -26.57 13.77 -3.07
N TYR A 27 -26.75 14.41 -1.92
CA TYR A 27 -25.96 14.11 -0.72
C TYR A 27 -26.16 12.66 -0.27
N THR A 28 -27.42 12.21 -0.12
CA THR A 28 -27.72 10.85 0.33
C THR A 28 -27.17 9.79 -0.62
N GLU A 29 -27.30 10.01 -1.93
CA GLU A 29 -26.76 9.12 -2.96
C GLU A 29 -25.23 9.00 -2.87
N LYS A 30 -24.52 10.13 -2.75
CA LYS A 30 -23.07 10.14 -2.61
C LYS A 30 -22.61 9.47 -1.32
N THR A 31 -23.32 9.66 -0.21
CA THR A 31 -23.01 8.97 1.05
C THR A 31 -23.26 7.46 0.96
N GLY A 32 -24.33 7.03 0.28
CA GLY A 32 -24.57 5.60 0.01
C GLY A 32 -23.50 4.98 -0.90
N LYS A 33 -23.02 5.74 -1.89
CA LYS A 33 -21.88 5.33 -2.71
C LYS A 33 -20.60 5.16 -1.90
N LEU A 34 -20.31 6.06 -0.95
CA LEU A 34 -19.14 5.89 -0.07
C LEU A 34 -19.23 4.62 0.78
N THR A 35 -20.38 4.31 1.36
CA THR A 35 -20.56 3.06 2.12
C THR A 35 -20.41 1.81 1.26
N LEU A 36 -20.88 1.87 0.01
CA LEU A 36 -20.71 0.77 -0.96
C LEU A 36 -19.24 0.59 -1.37
N LEU A 37 -18.52 1.70 -1.58
CA LEU A 37 -17.09 1.65 -1.90
C LEU A 37 -16.27 1.11 -0.71
N GLU A 38 -16.68 1.39 0.53
CA GLU A 38 -16.08 0.81 1.73
C GLU A 38 -16.28 -0.71 1.82
N SER A 39 -17.49 -1.21 1.56
CA SER A 39 -17.74 -2.65 1.54
C SER A 39 -16.95 -3.33 0.42
N ARG A 40 -16.97 -2.73 -0.78
CA ARG A 40 -16.25 -3.26 -1.95
C ARG A 40 -14.73 -3.26 -1.75
N LYS A 41 -14.18 -2.22 -1.11
CA LYS A 41 -12.77 -2.21 -0.71
C LYS A 41 -12.45 -3.40 0.18
N LYS A 42 -13.28 -3.64 1.21
CA LYS A 42 -13.08 -4.75 2.15
C LYS A 42 -13.10 -6.11 1.45
N GLU A 43 -14.04 -6.30 0.51
CA GLU A 43 -14.11 -7.52 -0.31
C GLU A 43 -12.81 -7.75 -1.12
N PHE A 44 -12.29 -6.72 -1.80
CA PHE A 44 -11.02 -6.83 -2.53
C PHE A 44 -9.83 -7.03 -1.59
N GLU A 45 -9.80 -6.42 -0.40
CA GLU A 45 -8.77 -6.65 0.61
C GLU A 45 -8.76 -8.12 1.07
N GLU A 46 -9.94 -8.68 1.34
CA GLU A 46 -10.09 -10.08 1.76
C GLU A 46 -9.70 -11.05 0.63
N ALA A 47 -10.15 -10.78 -0.60
CA ALA A 47 -9.80 -11.56 -1.78
C ALA A 47 -8.28 -11.57 -2.01
N ARG A 48 -7.65 -10.40 -2.06
CA ARG A 48 -6.19 -10.27 -2.18
C ARG A 48 -5.46 -10.99 -1.05
N ASN A 49 -5.87 -10.77 0.21
CA ASN A 49 -5.22 -11.38 1.37
C ASN A 49 -5.34 -12.91 1.37
N SER A 50 -6.47 -13.46 0.90
CA SER A 50 -6.64 -14.91 0.78
C SER A 50 -5.71 -15.51 -0.28
N LYS A 51 -5.55 -14.86 -1.43
CA LYS A 51 -4.59 -15.25 -2.48
C LYS A 51 -3.15 -15.18 -1.98
N LEU A 52 -2.79 -14.09 -1.31
CA LEU A 52 -1.47 -13.91 -0.68
C LEU A 52 -1.17 -15.03 0.35
N LYS A 53 -2.17 -15.45 1.14
CA LYS A 53 -2.03 -16.61 2.03
C LYS A 53 -1.89 -17.92 1.25
N ALA A 54 -2.65 -18.11 0.18
CA ALA A 54 -2.55 -19.31 -0.66
C ALA A 54 -1.16 -19.45 -1.30
N ILE A 55 -0.56 -18.35 -1.78
CA ILE A 55 0.82 -18.32 -2.31
C ILE A 55 1.81 -18.86 -1.28
N LYS A 56 1.67 -18.46 0.00
CA LYS A 56 2.53 -18.91 1.10
C LYS A 56 2.45 -20.41 1.37
N HIS A 57 1.34 -21.06 1.04
CA HIS A 57 1.09 -22.48 1.31
C HIS A 57 1.24 -23.38 0.07
N SER A 58 1.14 -22.82 -1.14
CA SER A 58 1.35 -23.58 -2.37
C SER A 58 2.82 -24.00 -2.51
N LYS A 59 3.05 -25.18 -3.08
CA LYS A 59 4.37 -25.72 -3.42
C LYS A 59 4.62 -25.72 -4.93
N ASP A 60 3.62 -25.37 -5.73
CA ASP A 60 3.70 -25.32 -7.19
C ASP A 60 3.99 -23.88 -7.61
N GLU A 61 5.14 -23.67 -8.26
CA GLU A 61 5.58 -22.36 -8.75
C GLU A 61 4.61 -21.77 -9.78
N ASN A 62 3.99 -22.61 -10.63
CA ASN A 62 3.03 -22.14 -11.62
C ASN A 62 1.73 -21.66 -10.95
N GLU A 63 1.29 -22.34 -9.90
CA GLU A 63 0.13 -21.93 -9.10
C GLU A 63 0.42 -20.63 -8.34
N GLN A 64 1.59 -20.53 -7.70
CA GLN A 64 2.02 -19.31 -7.01
C GLN A 64 2.04 -18.10 -7.95
N LYS A 65 2.57 -18.26 -9.17
CA LYS A 65 2.62 -17.18 -10.16
C LYS A 65 1.21 -16.73 -10.57
N LYS A 66 0.29 -17.67 -10.84
CA LYS A 66 -1.11 -17.34 -11.16
C LYS A 66 -1.80 -16.58 -10.02
N LEU A 67 -1.66 -17.08 -8.79
CA LEU A 67 -2.24 -16.42 -7.61
C LEU A 67 -1.66 -15.02 -7.39
N TYR A 68 -0.37 -14.82 -7.69
CA TYR A 68 0.26 -13.51 -7.60
C TYR A 68 -0.28 -12.54 -8.66
N GLU A 69 -0.43 -12.98 -9.92
CA GLU A 69 -1.03 -12.18 -10.99
C GLU A 69 -2.49 -11.81 -10.67
N GLU A 70 -3.25 -12.72 -10.07
CA GLU A 70 -4.61 -12.43 -9.60
C GLU A 70 -4.63 -11.47 -8.41
N ALA A 71 -3.70 -11.58 -7.47
CA ALA A 71 -3.57 -10.65 -6.36
C ALA A 71 -3.18 -9.23 -6.83
N LEU A 72 -2.39 -9.12 -7.90
CA LEU A 72 -2.10 -7.84 -8.56
C LEU A 72 -3.36 -7.21 -9.15
N LYS A 73 -4.18 -7.98 -9.86
CA LYS A 73 -5.45 -7.49 -10.42
C LYS A 73 -6.40 -6.99 -9.32
N ASP A 74 -6.54 -7.74 -8.23
CA ASP A 74 -7.35 -7.32 -7.08
C ASP A 74 -6.80 -6.01 -6.47
N GLN A 75 -5.48 -5.86 -6.41
CA GLN A 75 -4.83 -4.64 -5.89
C GLN A 75 -5.09 -3.43 -6.78
N ASP A 76 -5.06 -3.59 -8.10
CA ASP A 76 -5.39 -2.53 -9.05
C ASP A 76 -6.85 -2.09 -8.92
N GLU A 77 -7.77 -3.03 -8.79
CA GLU A 77 -9.20 -2.73 -8.54
C GLU A 77 -9.40 -2.04 -7.19
N LEU A 78 -8.71 -2.48 -6.14
CA LEU A 78 -8.72 -1.82 -4.84
C LEU A 78 -8.23 -0.36 -4.93
N ASN A 79 -7.15 -0.11 -5.66
CA ASN A 79 -6.63 1.23 -5.87
C ASN A 79 -7.64 2.12 -6.64
N LYS A 80 -8.35 1.57 -7.63
CA LYS A 80 -9.45 2.30 -8.32
C LYS A 80 -10.56 2.68 -7.33
N VAL A 81 -11.02 1.73 -6.50
CA VAL A 81 -12.03 1.98 -5.47
C VAL A 81 -11.58 3.08 -4.50
N VAL A 82 -10.31 3.05 -4.06
CA VAL A 82 -9.74 4.09 -3.19
C VAL A 82 -9.74 5.47 -3.85
N ARG A 83 -9.40 5.56 -5.14
CA ARG A 83 -9.43 6.82 -5.91
C ARG A 83 -10.85 7.37 -6.03
N GLU A 84 -11.81 6.51 -6.38
CA GLU A 84 -13.22 6.88 -6.50
C GLU A 84 -13.79 7.36 -5.15
N TYR A 85 -13.49 6.63 -4.07
CA TYR A 85 -13.89 7.00 -2.72
C TYR A 85 -13.37 8.40 -2.36
N ASN A 86 -12.07 8.64 -2.57
CA ASN A 86 -11.45 9.93 -2.29
C ASN A 86 -11.99 11.05 -3.17
N ALA A 87 -12.36 10.78 -4.42
CA ALA A 87 -13.00 11.74 -5.31
C ALA A 87 -14.38 12.16 -4.76
N ILE A 88 -15.27 11.20 -4.47
CA ILE A 88 -16.60 11.47 -3.93
C ILE A 88 -16.51 12.19 -2.58
N ARG A 89 -15.59 11.77 -1.70
CA ARG A 89 -15.32 12.43 -0.43
C ARG A 89 -14.94 13.91 -0.61
N ARG A 90 -14.05 14.22 -1.57
CA ARG A 90 -13.66 15.61 -1.88
C ARG A 90 -14.85 16.41 -2.40
N GLU A 91 -15.66 15.83 -3.28
CA GLU A 91 -16.87 16.50 -3.76
C GLU A 91 -17.83 16.83 -2.61
N LEU A 92 -18.05 15.88 -1.70
CA LEU A 92 -18.85 16.13 -0.50
C LEU A 92 -18.24 17.25 0.37
N LYS A 93 -16.91 17.25 0.53
CA LYS A 93 -16.17 18.30 1.26
C LYS A 93 -16.50 19.71 0.78
N TYR A 94 -16.53 19.91 -0.54
CA TYR A 94 -16.63 21.24 -1.12
C TYR A 94 -18.08 21.63 -1.43
N LYS A 95 -18.92 20.69 -1.87
CA LYS A 95 -20.33 20.97 -2.20
C LYS A 95 -21.23 21.11 -0.97
N PHE A 96 -20.93 20.42 0.13
CA PHE A 96 -21.81 20.35 1.30
C PHE A 96 -21.13 20.71 2.65
N PRO A 97 -20.47 21.88 2.76
CA PRO A 97 -19.63 22.25 3.90
C PRO A 97 -20.35 22.17 5.25
N LYS A 98 -21.61 22.63 5.33
CA LYS A 98 -22.39 22.64 6.58
C LYS A 98 -22.73 21.24 7.13
N LYS A 99 -22.75 20.21 6.27
CA LYS A 99 -23.01 18.81 6.66
C LYS A 99 -21.74 18.00 6.89
N ASN A 100 -20.58 18.57 6.60
CA ASN A 100 -19.33 17.82 6.56
C ASN A 100 -18.76 17.50 7.93
N ASP A 101 -19.09 18.24 9.00
CA ASP A 101 -18.43 18.03 10.30
C ASP A 101 -18.69 16.65 10.91
N GLN A 102 -19.87 16.08 10.73
CA GLN A 102 -20.19 14.72 11.22
C GLN A 102 -19.76 13.64 10.20
N THR A 103 -19.96 13.91 8.92
CA THR A 103 -19.73 12.93 7.85
C THR A 103 -18.26 12.73 7.53
N MET A 104 -17.45 13.79 7.62
CA MET A 104 -15.99 13.68 7.45
C MET A 104 -15.29 12.96 8.59
N ARG A 105 -15.87 12.96 9.80
CA ARG A 105 -15.38 12.12 10.90
C ARG A 105 -15.54 10.65 10.57
N ARG A 106 -16.61 10.29 9.83
CA ARG A 106 -16.87 8.92 9.39
C ARG A 106 -15.99 8.52 8.20
N TYR A 107 -15.78 9.43 7.24
CA TYR A 107 -15.09 9.15 5.98
C TYR A 107 -13.72 9.85 5.92
N LEU A 108 -12.68 9.13 6.33
CA LEU A 108 -11.28 9.58 6.28
C LEU A 108 -10.65 9.34 4.90
N PRO A 109 -9.67 10.14 4.47
CA PRO A 109 -8.98 9.88 3.21
C PRO A 109 -8.30 8.52 3.26
N MET A 110 -8.43 7.75 2.19
CA MET A 110 -7.81 6.43 2.06
C MET A 110 -6.50 6.54 1.28
N ARG A 111 -5.50 5.71 1.63
CA ARG A 111 -4.21 5.64 0.94
C ARG A 111 -4.19 4.45 -0.02
N GLU A 112 -3.60 4.64 -1.19
CA GLU A 112 -3.21 3.54 -2.08
C GLU A 112 -1.96 2.85 -1.52
N VAL A 113 -1.98 1.52 -1.52
CA VAL A 113 -0.89 0.70 -0.98
C VAL A 113 -0.38 -0.19 -2.11
N SER A 114 0.92 -0.44 -2.19
CA SER A 114 1.44 -1.40 -3.18
C SER A 114 1.23 -2.84 -2.71
N LEU A 115 1.13 -3.78 -3.64
CA LEU A 115 1.03 -5.20 -3.29
C LEU A 115 2.28 -5.66 -2.51
N GLU A 116 3.44 -5.13 -2.86
CA GLU A 116 4.72 -5.39 -2.18
C GLU A 116 4.69 -4.95 -0.72
N GLU A 117 4.22 -3.72 -0.44
CA GLU A 117 4.11 -3.22 0.94
C GLU A 117 3.19 -4.13 1.79
N VAL A 118 2.11 -4.63 1.20
CA VAL A 118 1.21 -5.60 1.86
C VAL A 118 1.87 -6.97 2.02
N ALA A 119 2.61 -7.45 1.02
CA ALA A 119 3.32 -8.72 1.05
C ALA A 119 4.39 -8.73 2.16
N THR A 120 5.11 -7.61 2.31
CA THR A 120 6.08 -7.42 3.39
C THR A 120 5.40 -7.41 4.76
N GLN A 121 4.28 -6.69 4.93
CA GLN A 121 3.49 -6.68 6.16
C GLN A 121 2.92 -8.05 6.52
N THR A 122 2.53 -8.85 5.53
CA THR A 122 2.00 -10.22 5.73
C THR A 122 3.10 -11.27 5.89
N GLY A 123 4.38 -10.88 5.73
CA GLY A 123 5.54 -11.73 5.94
C GLY A 123 5.76 -12.78 4.85
N ILE A 124 5.33 -12.50 3.62
CA ILE A 124 5.54 -13.37 2.45
C ILE A 124 7.00 -13.30 2.01
N ASP A 125 7.59 -12.11 1.97
CA ASP A 125 9.02 -11.91 1.66
C ASP A 125 9.94 -12.63 2.65
N GLY A 126 9.48 -12.83 3.88
CA GLY A 126 10.20 -13.57 4.92
C GLY A 126 10.44 -15.05 4.58
N ILE A 127 9.82 -15.59 3.52
CA ILE A 127 10.12 -16.95 3.03
C ILE A 127 11.51 -16.95 2.36
N LEU A 128 11.81 -15.98 1.51
CA LEU A 128 13.09 -15.90 0.80
C LEU A 128 14.24 -15.72 1.80
N ASP A 129 14.05 -14.84 2.79
CA ASP A 129 15.00 -14.63 3.89
C ASP A 129 15.20 -15.90 4.74
N ARG A 130 14.13 -16.67 4.99
CA ARG A 130 14.23 -17.95 5.71
C ARG A 130 14.98 -19.00 4.90
N VAL A 131 14.75 -19.06 3.58
CA VAL A 131 15.48 -19.96 2.68
C VAL A 131 16.95 -19.55 2.61
N LYS A 132 17.24 -18.27 2.42
CA LYS A 132 18.61 -17.71 2.47
C LYS A 132 19.30 -18.04 3.78
N LYS A 133 18.65 -17.83 4.94
CA LYS A 133 19.19 -18.24 6.25
C LYS A 133 19.42 -19.75 6.38
N LYS A 134 18.57 -20.59 5.80
CA LYS A 134 18.77 -22.06 5.80
C LYS A 134 19.96 -22.46 4.92
N ILE A 135 20.08 -21.87 3.74
CA ILE A 135 21.22 -22.04 2.83
C ILE A 135 22.49 -21.56 3.54
N ASP A 136 22.51 -20.34 4.05
CA ASP A 136 23.64 -19.80 4.80
C ASP A 136 24.00 -20.69 5.99
N LYS A 137 23.04 -21.21 6.77
CA LYS A 137 23.34 -22.11 7.90
C LYS A 137 23.94 -23.45 7.44
N LYS A 138 23.47 -23.99 6.30
CA LYS A 138 23.94 -25.28 5.76
C LYS A 138 25.28 -25.14 5.03
N TYR A 139 25.50 -24.01 4.36
CA TYR A 139 26.63 -23.77 3.47
C TYR A 139 27.67 -22.75 3.99
N LYS A 140 27.45 -22.08 5.14
CA LYS A 140 28.47 -21.26 5.82
C LYS A 140 29.74 -22.01 6.17
N LYS A 141 29.64 -23.33 6.38
CA LYS A 141 30.81 -24.19 6.64
C LYS A 141 31.61 -24.51 5.38
N PHE A 142 31.04 -24.24 4.20
CA PHE A 142 31.61 -24.53 2.88
C PHE A 142 31.99 -23.26 2.11
N THR A 143 31.61 -22.07 2.57
CA THR A 143 32.25 -20.82 2.18
C THR A 143 33.67 -20.83 2.73
N LEU A 144 34.57 -21.44 1.93
CA LEU A 144 36.00 -21.21 1.90
C LEU A 144 36.63 -20.97 3.27
N THR A 145 37.16 -22.06 3.83
CA THR A 145 38.52 -22.06 4.38
C THR A 145 39.30 -20.83 3.90
N GLU A 146 39.91 -20.08 4.81
CA GLU A 146 40.87 -18.99 4.56
C GLU A 146 42.12 -19.43 3.76
N LYS A 147 42.03 -20.52 2.98
CA LYS A 147 43.04 -21.01 2.05
C LYS A 147 43.22 -20.11 0.81
N GLU A 148 42.35 -19.12 0.57
CA GLU A 148 42.55 -18.10 -0.49
C GLU A 148 43.02 -16.73 0.03
N LYS A 149 43.02 -16.45 1.34
CA LYS A 149 43.54 -15.17 1.89
C LYS A 149 45.02 -15.19 2.26
N LEU A 150 45.70 -16.32 2.08
CA LEU A 150 47.14 -16.49 2.36
C LEU A 150 47.93 -16.95 1.12
N GLU A 151 47.43 -16.70 -0.09
CA GLU A 151 48.24 -16.70 -1.31
C GLU A 151 49.20 -15.49 -1.31
N ASN A 152 50.22 -15.53 -0.44
CA ASN A 152 51.63 -15.20 -0.72
C ASN A 152 52.40 -14.94 0.57
N PRO A 153 52.87 -15.99 1.28
CA PRO A 153 53.91 -15.83 2.30
C PRO A 153 55.25 -15.37 1.71
N LYS A 154 55.41 -15.32 0.38
CA LYS A 154 56.66 -14.91 -0.27
C LYS A 154 56.88 -13.39 -0.29
N LYS A 155 55.86 -12.53 -0.25
CA LYS A 155 56.07 -11.05 -0.32
C LYS A 155 56.67 -10.44 0.96
N LYS A 156 56.39 -11.00 2.14
CA LYS A 156 56.93 -10.48 3.41
C LYS A 156 58.42 -10.78 3.64
N LYS A 157 59.02 -11.72 2.90
CA LYS A 157 60.44 -12.06 3.06
C LYS A 157 61.36 -11.11 2.30
N TYR A 158 60.88 -10.46 1.23
CA TYR A 158 61.68 -9.52 0.42
C TYR A 158 61.67 -8.10 1.01
N GLU A 159 60.56 -7.64 1.58
CA GLU A 159 60.47 -6.32 2.24
C GLU A 159 61.36 -6.22 3.50
N LYS A 160 61.64 -7.34 4.17
CA LYS A 160 62.52 -7.35 5.35
C LYS A 160 64.02 -7.25 4.97
N ILE A 161 64.39 -7.82 3.83
CA ILE A 161 65.78 -7.82 3.34
C ILE A 161 66.16 -6.46 2.73
N GLU A 162 65.23 -5.78 2.06
CA GLU A 162 65.47 -4.41 1.55
C GLU A 162 65.62 -3.38 2.67
N ASN A 163 64.82 -3.47 3.73
CA ASN A 163 64.91 -2.55 4.85
C ASN A 163 66.18 -2.76 5.71
N GLU A 164 66.69 -3.99 5.82
CA GLU A 164 67.96 -4.27 6.53
C GLU A 164 69.20 -3.84 5.72
N LYS A 165 69.15 -3.86 4.39
CA LYS A 165 70.26 -3.34 3.55
C LYS A 165 70.38 -1.81 3.59
N ILE A 166 69.26 -1.08 3.64
CA ILE A 166 69.26 0.39 3.67
C ILE A 166 69.82 0.96 4.98
N VAL A 167 69.79 0.19 6.08
CA VAL A 167 70.33 0.61 7.38
C VAL A 167 71.85 0.39 7.50
N LEU A 168 72.45 -0.46 6.66
CA LEU A 168 73.88 -0.78 6.69
C LEU A 168 74.73 0.09 5.73
N GLU A 169 74.11 0.92 4.89
CA GLU A 169 74.78 1.84 3.93
C GLU A 169 74.70 3.34 4.34
N LYS A 170 74.44 3.64 5.61
CA LYS A 170 74.56 4.99 6.19
C LYS A 170 75.63 5.03 7.27
#